data_AF-A0A1V5G8Z6-F1
#
_entry.id   AF-A0A1V5G8Z6-F1
#
_cell.length_a   1.000
_cell.length_b   1.000
_cell.length_c   1.000
_cell.angle_alpha   90.00
_cell.angle_beta   90.00
_cell.angle_gamma   90.00
#
_symmetry.space_group_name_H-M   'P 1'
#
loop_
_entity.id
_entity.type
_entity.pdbx_description
1 polymer ?
#
loop_
_entity_poly.entity_id
_entity_poly.type
_entity_poly.pdbx_seq_one_letter_code
_entity_poly.pdbx_strand_id
1 'polypeptide(L)'
;MTDLLKDIGASGFDISLTGFDAAEMDALFKDSVIGGIKEDDFDEPLPETPVSKQGDIWLLGRHRLICGDATKAETYKKLMDGQQANLVITDPPYNVDYKGTAGKLKNDNMESTKFHAFLLSAYRCMYDALVDGGGIYVFHADRETVNFRTAFTEAGFFCHQTCIWIKNTPVLGRCDYQYNHEPILVGWKPTAGHNWYADRKQRTTWNFDRPTKSKHHPTMKPVALCAYPIMNSSLTNNIVLDPFGGSGSTLIACEQTGRICYTIELDERYADVIVKRYIEQKGSDTDVFLMRDTQKTAYIDVKKSVE
;
A
#
# COMPACT_ATOMS: atom_id res chain seq x y z
N MET A 1 22.30 7.75 -23.29
CA MET A 1 21.95 6.66 -22.35
C MET A 1 20.47 6.30 -22.46
N THR A 2 19.59 7.28 -22.71
CA THR A 2 18.15 7.10 -23.01
C THR A 2 17.85 6.29 -24.27
N ASP A 3 18.74 6.32 -25.28
CA ASP A 3 18.55 5.54 -26.51
C ASP A 3 18.96 4.06 -26.37
N LEU A 4 19.95 3.75 -25.51
CA LEU A 4 20.33 2.37 -25.19
C LEU A 4 19.19 1.60 -24.48
N LEU A 5 18.34 2.34 -23.75
CA LEU A 5 17.23 1.84 -22.97
C LEU A 5 16.02 1.39 -23.81
N LYS A 6 15.82 2.00 -24.98
CA LYS A 6 14.80 1.53 -25.94
C LYS A 6 15.25 0.25 -26.64
N ASP A 7 16.54 0.13 -26.93
CA ASP A 7 17.09 -1.04 -27.62
C ASP A 7 17.15 -2.29 -26.73
N ILE A 8 17.46 -2.17 -25.44
CA ILE A 8 17.54 -3.35 -24.55
C ILE A 8 16.14 -3.89 -24.21
N GLY A 9 15.14 -3.02 -24.00
CA GLY A 9 13.76 -3.43 -23.75
C GLY A 9 13.07 -4.04 -24.97
N ALA A 10 13.42 -3.58 -26.19
CA ALA A 10 12.85 -4.08 -27.43
C ALA A 10 13.54 -5.34 -28.00
N SER A 11 14.78 -5.63 -27.58
CA SER A 11 15.59 -6.72 -28.14
C SER A 11 15.36 -8.10 -27.52
N GLY A 12 14.47 -8.22 -26.52
CA GLY A 12 14.24 -9.50 -25.83
C GLY A 12 15.51 -10.03 -25.15
N PHE A 13 16.40 -9.12 -24.72
CA PHE A 13 17.66 -9.47 -24.07
C PHE A 13 17.36 -10.17 -22.73
N ASP A 14 17.69 -11.45 -22.64
CA ASP A 14 17.53 -12.22 -21.42
C ASP A 14 18.55 -11.71 -20.39
N ILE A 15 18.05 -10.94 -19.42
CA ILE A 15 18.86 -10.28 -18.40
C ILE A 15 19.59 -11.29 -17.50
N SER A 16 19.16 -12.56 -17.49
CA SER A 16 19.90 -13.64 -16.80
C SER A 16 21.30 -13.89 -17.40
N LEU A 17 21.58 -13.43 -18.63
CA LEU A 17 22.89 -13.50 -19.28
C LEU A 17 23.84 -12.35 -18.90
N THR A 18 23.37 -11.35 -18.15
CA THR A 18 24.19 -10.16 -17.82
C THR A 18 25.15 -10.39 -16.64
N GLY A 19 24.98 -11.49 -15.91
CA GLY A 19 25.80 -11.86 -14.75
C GLY A 19 25.52 -11.05 -13.48
N PHE A 20 24.58 -10.09 -13.52
CA PHE A 20 24.13 -9.35 -12.34
C PHE A 20 23.12 -10.17 -11.54
N ASP A 21 23.20 -10.09 -10.20
CA ASP A 21 22.12 -10.58 -9.36
C ASP A 21 20.95 -9.58 -9.30
N ALA A 22 19.80 -10.03 -8.79
CA ALA A 22 18.59 -9.21 -8.74
C ALA A 22 18.75 -7.93 -7.90
N ALA A 23 19.62 -7.94 -6.88
CA ALA A 23 19.86 -6.77 -6.04
C ALA A 23 20.74 -5.74 -6.76
N GLU A 24 21.74 -6.21 -7.52
CA GLU A 24 22.59 -5.35 -8.35
C GLU A 24 21.80 -4.68 -9.47
N MET A 25 20.89 -5.42 -10.12
CA MET A 25 19.98 -4.86 -11.10
C MET A 25 19.09 -3.76 -10.49
N ASP A 26 18.43 -4.06 -9.38
CA ASP A 26 17.57 -3.09 -8.71
C ASP A 26 18.34 -1.83 -8.30
N ALA A 27 19.56 -2.00 -7.79
CA ALA A 27 20.44 -0.88 -7.43
C ALA A 27 20.79 -0.01 -8.64
N LEU A 28 21.07 -0.61 -9.81
CA LEU A 28 21.41 0.10 -11.03
C LEU A 28 20.25 0.96 -11.57
N PHE A 29 19.01 0.46 -11.43
CA PHE A 29 17.83 1.14 -11.97
C PHE A 29 17.11 2.03 -10.95
N LYS A 30 17.46 1.97 -9.67
CA LYS A 30 16.75 2.64 -8.56
C LYS A 30 16.58 4.14 -8.74
N ASP A 31 17.65 4.88 -9.07
CA ASP A 31 17.58 6.34 -9.20
C ASP A 31 16.70 6.77 -10.38
N SER A 32 16.74 6.02 -11.49
CA SER A 32 15.89 6.26 -12.65
C SER A 32 14.41 5.99 -12.34
N VAL A 33 14.12 4.96 -11.54
CA VAL A 33 12.75 4.62 -11.13
C VAL A 33 12.23 5.68 -10.16
N ILE A 34 13.01 6.06 -9.14
CA ILE A 34 12.62 7.09 -8.15
C ILE A 34 12.35 8.43 -8.83
N GLY A 35 13.23 8.87 -9.74
CA GLY A 35 13.03 10.10 -10.50
C GLY A 35 11.87 10.03 -11.51
N GLY A 36 11.38 8.82 -11.80
CA GLY A 36 10.27 8.57 -12.72
C GLY A 36 8.91 8.34 -12.05
N ILE A 37 8.83 8.28 -10.71
CA ILE A 37 7.55 8.13 -10.00
C ILE A 37 6.70 9.36 -10.23
N LYS A 38 5.47 9.13 -10.69
CA LYS A 38 4.50 10.18 -10.98
C LYS A 38 3.34 10.05 -10.00
N GLU A 39 3.00 11.17 -9.38
CA GLU A 39 1.68 11.32 -8.80
C GLU A 39 0.63 11.25 -9.91
N ASP A 40 -0.50 10.62 -9.62
CA ASP A 40 -1.67 10.69 -10.50
C ASP A 40 -2.62 11.82 -10.04
N ASP A 41 -3.51 12.22 -10.94
CA ASP A 41 -4.53 13.22 -10.69
C ASP A 41 -5.87 12.57 -10.24
N PHE A 42 -5.83 11.34 -9.74
CA PHE A 42 -7.02 10.53 -9.48
C PHE A 42 -7.80 11.07 -8.27
N ASP A 43 -9.01 11.58 -8.51
CA ASP A 43 -9.93 12.10 -7.48
C ASP A 43 -11.38 11.93 -7.96
N GLU A 44 -11.78 10.69 -8.23
CA GLU A 44 -13.14 10.37 -8.65
C GLU A 44 -14.12 10.27 -7.46
N PRO A 45 -15.40 10.61 -7.64
CA PRO A 45 -16.41 10.37 -6.62
C PRO A 45 -16.57 8.87 -6.34
N LEU A 46 -16.84 8.54 -5.08
CA LEU A 46 -17.22 7.18 -4.69
C LEU A 46 -18.48 6.75 -5.45
N PRO A 47 -18.52 5.53 -6.01
CA PRO A 47 -19.73 5.02 -6.65
C PRO A 47 -20.87 4.92 -5.64
N GLU A 48 -22.09 5.29 -6.05
CA GLU A 48 -23.27 5.16 -5.20
C GLU A 48 -23.64 3.70 -4.95
N THR A 49 -23.54 2.87 -5.98
CA THR A 49 -23.75 1.41 -5.91
C THR A 49 -22.45 0.71 -6.27
N PRO A 50 -21.75 0.10 -5.30
CA PRO A 50 -20.53 -0.61 -5.60
C PRO A 50 -20.80 -1.93 -6.33
N VAL A 51 -19.89 -2.28 -7.22
CA VAL A 51 -19.80 -3.55 -7.94
C VAL A 51 -19.19 -4.63 -7.05
N SER A 52 -18.12 -4.25 -6.34
CA SER A 52 -17.44 -5.10 -5.37
C SER A 52 -18.35 -5.50 -4.22
N LYS A 53 -18.13 -6.71 -3.71
CA LYS A 53 -18.79 -7.24 -2.52
C LYS A 53 -17.76 -7.84 -1.58
N GLN A 54 -18.09 -7.91 -0.29
CA GLN A 54 -17.27 -8.63 0.68
C GLN A 54 -16.92 -10.05 0.21
N GLY A 55 -15.63 -10.39 0.24
CA GLY A 55 -15.08 -11.67 -0.19
C GLY A 55 -14.65 -11.73 -1.66
N ASP A 56 -15.01 -10.74 -2.48
CA ASP A 56 -14.55 -10.63 -3.87
C ASP A 56 -13.03 -10.41 -3.94
N ILE A 57 -12.39 -11.01 -4.95
CA ILE A 57 -10.99 -10.75 -5.27
C ILE A 57 -10.89 -10.18 -6.68
N TRP A 58 -10.30 -9.00 -6.81
CA TRP A 58 -9.89 -8.44 -8.09
C TRP A 58 -8.46 -8.86 -8.41
N LEU A 59 -8.29 -9.46 -9.59
CA LEU A 59 -7.00 -9.67 -10.22
C LEU A 59 -6.72 -8.46 -11.11
N LEU A 60 -5.70 -7.69 -10.77
CA LEU A 60 -5.34 -6.43 -11.41
C LEU A 60 -3.97 -6.62 -12.07
N GLY A 61 -3.94 -7.29 -13.22
CA GLY A 61 -2.69 -7.77 -13.80
C GLY A 61 -1.96 -8.72 -12.85
N ARG A 62 -0.82 -8.27 -12.30
CA ARG A 62 -0.04 -9.04 -11.31
C ARG A 62 -0.49 -8.81 -9.86
N HIS A 63 -1.25 -7.74 -9.62
CA HIS A 63 -1.71 -7.34 -8.30
C HIS A 63 -3.00 -8.10 -7.91
N ARG A 64 -3.26 -8.16 -6.61
CA ARG A 64 -4.49 -8.73 -6.06
C ARG A 64 -5.10 -7.76 -5.06
N LEU A 65 -6.39 -7.54 -5.16
CA LEU A 65 -7.18 -6.76 -4.20
C LEU A 65 -8.31 -7.67 -3.70
N ILE A 66 -8.47 -7.80 -2.38
CA ILE A 66 -9.65 -8.44 -1.79
C ILE A 66 -10.52 -7.39 -1.11
N CYS A 67 -11.83 -7.42 -1.37
CA CYS A 67 -12.77 -6.64 -0.58
C CYS A 67 -13.06 -7.40 0.72
N GLY A 68 -12.56 -6.94 1.87
CA GLY A 68 -12.63 -7.73 3.09
C GLY A 68 -12.08 -7.07 4.35
N ASP A 69 -12.06 -7.84 5.44
CA ASP A 69 -11.65 -7.37 6.76
C ASP A 69 -10.20 -7.76 7.07
N ALA A 70 -9.35 -6.75 7.26
CA ALA A 70 -7.93 -6.88 7.56
C ALA A 70 -7.62 -7.41 8.96
N THR A 71 -8.61 -7.59 9.83
CA THR A 71 -8.46 -8.20 11.15
C THR A 71 -8.62 -9.72 11.15
N LYS A 72 -8.97 -10.30 9.99
CA LYS A 72 -9.38 -11.70 9.86
C LYS A 72 -8.40 -12.53 9.03
N ALA A 73 -7.91 -13.63 9.61
CA ALA A 73 -6.92 -14.49 8.96
C ALA A 73 -7.40 -15.12 7.64
N GLU A 74 -8.70 -15.42 7.51
CA GLU A 74 -9.28 -15.96 6.29
C GLU A 74 -9.20 -14.99 5.10
N THR A 75 -9.23 -13.68 5.36
CA THR A 75 -9.04 -12.65 4.33
C THR A 75 -7.64 -12.76 3.73
N TYR A 76 -6.61 -12.86 4.57
CA TYR A 76 -5.22 -13.02 4.13
C TYR A 76 -5.02 -14.36 3.44
N LYS A 77 -5.59 -15.45 3.95
CA LYS A 77 -5.48 -16.76 3.31
C LYS A 77 -5.97 -16.73 1.85
N LYS A 78 -7.11 -16.07 1.60
CA LYS A 78 -7.68 -15.90 0.24
C LYS A 78 -6.86 -14.94 -0.63
N LEU A 79 -6.43 -13.81 -0.06
CA LEU A 79 -5.63 -12.81 -0.78
C LEU A 79 -4.29 -13.37 -1.20
N MET A 80 -3.57 -13.98 -0.25
CA MET A 80 -2.19 -14.41 -0.40
C MET A 80 -2.04 -15.68 -1.24
N ASP A 81 -3.06 -16.55 -1.28
CA ASP A 81 -3.11 -17.71 -2.18
C ASP A 81 -1.85 -18.59 -2.11
N GLY A 82 -1.42 -18.86 -0.88
CA GLY A 82 -0.20 -19.64 -0.59
C GLY A 82 1.12 -18.88 -0.70
N GLN A 83 1.11 -17.62 -1.13
CA GLN A 83 2.29 -16.75 -1.14
C GLN A 83 2.52 -16.07 0.21
N GLN A 84 3.71 -15.49 0.40
CA GLN A 84 4.04 -14.62 1.53
C GLN A 84 4.51 -13.26 1.03
N ALA A 85 4.23 -12.21 1.79
CA ALA A 85 4.68 -10.86 1.50
C ALA A 85 6.16 -10.70 1.87
N ASN A 86 6.91 -9.94 1.07
CA ASN A 86 8.29 -9.55 1.37
C ASN A 86 8.36 -8.27 2.21
N LEU A 87 7.34 -7.42 2.08
CA LEU A 87 7.24 -6.13 2.76
C LEU A 87 5.78 -5.82 3.10
N VAL A 88 5.54 -5.20 4.25
CA VAL A 88 4.25 -4.57 4.58
C VAL A 88 4.40 -3.05 4.55
N ILE A 89 3.49 -2.39 3.84
CA ILE A 89 3.31 -0.93 3.86
C ILE A 89 1.84 -0.72 4.16
N THR A 90 1.51 0.01 5.23
CA THR A 90 0.11 0.11 5.61
C THR A 90 -0.25 1.40 6.35
N ASP A 91 -1.48 1.87 6.13
CA ASP A 91 -2.05 3.08 6.72
C ASP A 91 -3.40 2.77 7.39
N PRO A 92 -3.40 2.14 8.58
CA PRO A 92 -4.63 1.80 9.30
C PRO A 92 -5.41 3.05 9.70
N PRO A 93 -6.71 2.94 10.05
CA PRO A 93 -7.47 4.03 10.64
C PRO A 93 -6.76 4.63 11.87
N TYR A 94 -6.86 5.94 12.06
CA TYR A 94 -6.10 6.69 13.08
C TYR A 94 -6.86 6.94 14.37
N ASN A 95 -8.13 6.55 14.42
CA ASN A 95 -9.02 6.76 15.55
C ASN A 95 -9.26 8.24 15.91
N VAL A 96 -9.23 9.12 14.89
CA VAL A 96 -9.31 10.58 15.08
C VAL A 96 -10.71 11.17 14.85
N ASP A 97 -11.72 10.31 14.65
CA ASP A 97 -13.11 10.64 14.32
C ASP A 97 -13.22 11.59 13.12
N TYR A 98 -12.51 11.26 12.03
CA TYR A 98 -12.50 12.07 10.83
C TYR A 98 -13.93 12.29 10.28
N LYS A 99 -14.29 13.56 10.10
CA LYS A 99 -15.55 14.02 9.49
C LYS A 99 -15.23 15.03 8.41
N GLY A 100 -15.22 14.58 7.16
CA GLY A 100 -14.95 15.42 5.99
C GLY A 100 -16.06 15.38 4.96
N THR A 101 -15.84 16.09 3.85
CA THR A 101 -16.75 16.12 2.70
C THR A 101 -16.93 14.76 2.03
N ALA A 102 -15.98 13.84 2.19
CA ALA A 102 -16.07 12.46 1.70
C ALA A 102 -16.77 11.50 2.70
N GLY A 103 -17.31 12.01 3.82
CA GLY A 103 -18.00 11.21 4.83
C GLY A 103 -17.13 10.86 6.05
N LYS A 104 -17.56 9.81 6.77
CA LYS A 104 -16.84 9.26 7.93
C LYS A 104 -16.02 8.03 7.52
N LEU A 105 -14.83 7.91 8.08
CA LEU A 105 -14.01 6.71 7.95
C LEU A 105 -14.54 5.60 8.86
N LYS A 106 -14.58 4.36 8.35
CA LYS A 106 -14.94 3.19 9.16
C LYS A 106 -13.82 2.91 10.17
N ASN A 107 -14.20 2.49 11.37
CA ASN A 107 -13.28 2.12 12.46
C ASN A 107 -12.34 3.25 12.95
N ASP A 108 -12.71 4.52 12.71
CA ASP A 108 -11.89 5.68 13.07
C ASP A 108 -12.39 6.42 14.33
N ASN A 109 -13.23 5.79 15.15
CA ASN A 109 -13.70 6.35 16.44
C ASN A 109 -14.17 5.24 17.40
N MET A 110 -13.19 4.53 17.95
CA MET A 110 -13.31 3.43 18.88
C MET A 110 -12.79 3.85 20.26
N GLU A 111 -13.30 3.18 21.29
CA GLU A 111 -12.68 3.23 22.61
C GLU A 111 -11.27 2.61 22.55
N SER A 112 -10.34 3.14 23.32
CA SER A 112 -8.90 2.81 23.28
C SER A 112 -8.61 1.31 23.32
N THR A 113 -9.23 0.55 24.23
CA THR A 113 -8.98 -0.91 24.33
C THR A 113 -9.50 -1.68 23.11
N LYS A 114 -10.61 -1.24 22.52
CA LYS A 114 -11.14 -1.81 21.28
C LYS A 114 -10.24 -1.48 20.09
N PHE A 115 -9.74 -0.25 20.03
CA PHE A 115 -8.82 0.17 18.98
C PHE A 115 -7.50 -0.59 19.04
N HIS A 116 -6.94 -0.77 20.24
CA HIS A 116 -5.79 -1.65 20.46
C HIS A 116 -6.05 -3.08 19.97
N ALA A 117 -7.19 -3.69 20.35
CA ALA A 117 -7.54 -5.05 19.94
C ALA A 117 -7.70 -5.18 18.42
N PHE A 118 -8.25 -4.15 17.76
CA PHE A 118 -8.34 -4.06 16.31
C PHE A 118 -6.94 -4.06 15.67
N LEU A 119 -6.04 -3.18 16.11
CA LEU A 119 -4.67 -3.10 15.59
C LEU A 119 -3.91 -4.40 15.82
N LEU A 120 -3.99 -4.98 17.02
CA LEU A 120 -3.31 -6.22 17.36
C LEU A 120 -3.77 -7.38 16.47
N SER A 121 -5.07 -7.47 16.18
CA SER A 121 -5.62 -8.51 15.30
C SER A 121 -5.11 -8.36 13.86
N ALA A 122 -5.08 -7.13 13.33
CA ALA A 122 -4.54 -6.85 12.01
C ALA A 122 -3.03 -7.13 11.94
N TYR A 123 -2.25 -6.67 12.92
CA TYR A 123 -0.79 -6.91 12.95
C TYR A 123 -0.41 -8.37 13.08
N ARG A 124 -1.18 -9.18 13.83
CA ARG A 124 -0.94 -10.64 13.86
C ARG A 124 -1.13 -11.27 12.48
N CYS A 125 -2.18 -10.89 11.76
CA CYS A 125 -2.39 -11.37 10.40
C CYS A 125 -1.26 -10.93 9.45
N MET A 126 -0.80 -9.68 9.56
CA MET A 126 0.36 -9.18 8.81
C MET A 126 1.63 -9.96 9.14
N TYR A 127 1.88 -10.24 10.42
CA TYR A 127 3.03 -10.99 10.89
C TYR A 127 3.08 -12.40 10.29
N ASP A 128 1.93 -13.08 10.26
CA ASP A 128 1.81 -14.43 9.71
C ASP A 128 1.96 -14.46 8.19
N ALA A 129 1.47 -13.43 7.49
CA ALA A 129 1.56 -13.29 6.04
C ALA A 129 2.95 -12.84 5.54
N LEU A 130 3.82 -12.34 6.43
CA LEU A 130 5.14 -11.79 6.09
C LEU A 130 6.24 -12.87 6.19
N VAL A 131 7.17 -12.87 5.23
CA VAL A 131 8.38 -13.70 5.28
C VAL A 131 9.24 -13.37 6.51
N ASP A 132 10.05 -14.34 6.94
CA ASP A 132 11.02 -14.12 8.01
C ASP A 132 12.00 -13.00 7.64
N GLY A 133 12.26 -12.08 8.57
CA GLY A 133 13.11 -10.90 8.32
C GLY A 133 12.47 -9.81 7.45
N GLY A 134 11.24 -10.01 6.97
CA GLY A 134 10.49 -9.02 6.19
C GLY A 134 10.23 -7.73 6.98
N GLY A 135 10.32 -6.60 6.29
CA GLY A 135 10.09 -5.27 6.87
C GLY A 135 8.61 -4.89 6.94
N ILE A 136 8.29 -3.95 7.81
CA ILE A 136 6.95 -3.36 7.93
C ILE A 136 7.05 -1.86 8.21
N TYR A 137 6.22 -1.09 7.50
CA TYR A 137 6.01 0.34 7.69
C TYR A 137 4.54 0.62 8.01
N VAL A 138 4.29 1.32 9.11
CA VAL A 138 2.93 1.66 9.54
C VAL A 138 2.82 3.17 9.73
N PHE A 139 2.08 3.82 8.84
CA PHE A 139 1.65 5.21 9.03
C PHE A 139 0.63 5.26 10.18
N HIS A 140 0.72 6.26 11.05
CA HIS A 140 -0.20 6.39 12.20
C HIS A 140 -0.39 7.83 12.66
N ALA A 141 -1.40 8.07 13.47
CA ALA A 141 -1.52 9.30 14.25
C ALA A 141 -0.70 9.24 15.54
N ASP A 142 0.09 10.28 15.79
CA ASP A 142 0.90 10.41 17.01
C ASP A 142 0.06 10.33 18.30
N ARG A 143 -1.18 10.86 18.26
CA ARG A 143 -2.13 10.80 19.38
C ARG A 143 -2.43 9.37 19.85
N GLU A 144 -2.36 8.38 18.96
CA GLU A 144 -2.62 6.97 19.26
C GLU A 144 -1.32 6.15 19.35
N THR A 145 -0.15 6.79 19.45
CA THR A 145 1.16 6.10 19.39
C THR A 145 1.30 4.97 20.40
N VAL A 146 0.68 5.08 21.59
CA VAL A 146 0.68 4.01 22.60
C VAL A 146 -0.02 2.77 22.08
N ASN A 147 -1.22 2.90 21.49
CA ASN A 147 -1.99 1.78 20.95
C ASN A 147 -1.26 1.14 19.76
N PHE A 148 -0.75 1.95 18.84
CA PHE A 148 0.01 1.48 17.68
C PHE A 148 1.27 0.70 18.09
N ARG A 149 2.11 1.27 18.96
CA ARG A 149 3.39 0.63 19.37
C ARG A 149 3.19 -0.61 20.22
N THR A 150 2.21 -0.58 21.12
CA THR A 150 1.92 -1.73 22.00
C THR A 150 1.42 -2.90 21.16
N ALA A 151 0.41 -2.68 20.31
CA ALA A 151 -0.10 -3.72 19.43
C ALA A 151 0.97 -4.25 18.46
N PHE A 152 1.84 -3.38 17.94
CA PHE A 152 2.93 -3.75 17.04
C PHE A 152 3.92 -4.73 17.72
N THR A 153 4.31 -4.42 18.95
CA THR A 153 5.23 -5.26 19.74
C THR A 153 4.56 -6.55 20.19
N GLU A 154 3.32 -6.49 20.66
CA GLU A 154 2.53 -7.65 21.09
C GLU A 154 2.18 -8.61 19.94
N ALA A 155 2.13 -8.12 18.70
CA ALA A 155 2.01 -8.96 17.51
C ALA A 155 3.30 -9.74 17.18
N GLY A 156 4.44 -9.37 17.79
CA GLY A 156 5.73 -10.06 17.64
C GLY A 156 6.74 -9.33 16.76
N PHE A 157 6.40 -8.17 16.17
CA PHE A 157 7.35 -7.40 15.40
C PHE A 157 8.39 -6.70 16.29
N PHE A 158 9.61 -6.57 15.78
CA PHE A 158 10.61 -5.70 16.40
C PHE A 158 10.37 -4.25 15.94
N CYS A 159 9.94 -3.39 16.86
CA CYS A 159 9.75 -1.96 16.61
C CYS A 159 11.11 -1.24 16.68
N HIS A 160 11.72 -0.97 15.53
CA HIS A 160 13.08 -0.43 15.47
C HIS A 160 13.14 1.08 15.65
N GLN A 161 12.39 1.82 14.85
CA GLN A 161 12.45 3.29 14.88
C GLN A 161 11.18 3.92 14.30
N THR A 162 11.15 5.25 14.32
CA THR A 162 10.06 6.04 13.74
C THR A 162 10.63 7.00 12.70
N CYS A 163 10.07 6.92 11.50
CA CYS A 163 10.26 7.91 10.46
C CYS A 163 9.13 8.94 10.51
N ILE A 164 9.36 10.11 9.94
CA ILE A 164 8.44 11.24 9.95
C ILE A 164 8.26 11.72 8.51
N TRP A 165 7.05 11.58 7.98
CA TRP A 165 6.67 12.26 6.76
C TRP A 165 6.42 13.74 7.06
N ILE A 166 7.25 14.63 6.51
CA ILE A 166 7.10 16.08 6.58
C ILE A 166 6.32 16.54 5.35
N LYS A 167 5.24 17.28 5.60
CA LYS A 167 4.35 17.82 4.58
C LYS A 167 4.86 19.19 4.13
N ASN A 168 4.62 19.52 2.86
CA ASN A 168 4.91 20.85 2.30
C ASN A 168 4.05 21.96 2.91
N THR A 169 2.85 21.63 3.40
CA THR A 169 1.89 22.56 3.98
C THR A 169 1.16 21.92 5.17
N PRO A 170 0.91 22.67 6.25
CA PRO A 170 0.26 22.13 7.43
C PRO A 170 -1.23 21.84 7.17
N VAL A 171 -1.78 20.90 7.94
CA VAL A 171 -3.21 20.69 8.08
C VAL A 171 -3.72 21.70 9.10
N LEU A 172 -4.54 22.65 8.63
CA LEU A 172 -5.11 23.69 9.47
C LEU A 172 -6.30 23.13 10.29
N GLY A 173 -6.25 23.33 11.60
CA GLY A 173 -7.24 22.89 12.57
C GLY A 173 -7.26 23.77 13.82
N ARG A 174 -8.10 23.39 14.80
CA ARG A 174 -8.30 24.12 16.06
C ARG A 174 -7.29 23.74 17.15
N CYS A 175 -6.06 23.43 16.77
CA CYS A 175 -4.97 23.04 17.67
C CYS A 175 -3.96 24.18 17.82
N ASP A 176 -3.28 24.22 18.98
CA ASP A 176 -2.23 25.21 19.26
C ASP A 176 -1.06 25.07 18.28
N TYR A 177 -0.74 23.83 17.88
CA TYR A 177 0.26 23.50 16.87
C TYR A 177 -0.38 22.77 15.70
N GLN A 178 -0.24 23.34 14.50
CA GLN A 178 -0.80 22.77 13.28
C GLN A 178 0.01 21.55 12.84
N TYR A 179 -0.67 20.44 12.54
CA TYR A 179 0.00 19.21 12.10
C TYR A 179 0.66 19.42 10.74
N ASN A 180 1.99 19.33 10.69
CA ASN A 180 2.76 19.39 9.45
C ASN A 180 3.55 18.11 9.16
N HIS A 181 3.23 17.03 9.88
CA HIS A 181 3.89 15.76 9.69
C HIS A 181 3.00 14.57 10.10
N GLU A 182 3.38 13.37 9.66
CA GLU A 182 2.81 12.09 10.09
C GLU A 182 3.93 11.12 10.46
N PRO A 183 3.85 10.46 11.64
CA PRO A 183 4.83 9.46 12.03
C PRO A 183 4.58 8.09 11.38
N ILE A 184 5.66 7.36 11.16
CA ILE A 184 5.69 6.06 10.49
C ILE A 184 6.51 5.11 11.34
N LEU A 185 5.88 4.09 11.91
CA LEU A 185 6.60 3.02 12.60
C LEU A 185 7.35 2.18 11.59
N VAL A 186 8.61 1.86 11.89
CA VAL A 186 9.46 0.99 11.08
C VAL A 186 9.95 -0.16 11.93
N GLY A 187 9.79 -1.38 11.43
CA GLY A 187 10.23 -2.59 12.10
C GLY A 187 10.32 -3.77 11.15
N TRP A 188 10.51 -4.96 11.70
CA TRP A 188 10.57 -6.20 10.93
C TRP A 188 10.14 -7.39 11.79
N LYS A 189 9.87 -8.51 11.11
CA LYS A 189 9.62 -9.81 11.73
C LYS A 189 10.95 -10.43 12.20
N PRO A 190 11.22 -10.52 13.52
CA PRO A 190 12.55 -10.81 14.05
C PRO A 190 12.88 -12.31 14.10
N THR A 191 12.44 -13.06 13.09
CA THR A 191 12.69 -14.51 12.93
C THR A 191 13.87 -14.81 12.00
N ALA A 192 14.35 -13.81 11.27
CA ALA A 192 15.59 -13.84 10.49
C ALA A 192 16.23 -12.44 10.43
N GLY A 193 17.36 -12.30 9.72
CA GLY A 193 18.00 -11.02 9.50
C GLY A 193 17.11 -10.04 8.72
N HIS A 194 17.11 -8.77 9.11
CA HIS A 194 16.37 -7.72 8.41
C HIS A 194 17.00 -7.39 7.05
N ASN A 195 16.18 -7.37 6.00
CA ASN A 195 16.60 -7.05 4.65
C ASN A 195 16.53 -5.54 4.37
N TRP A 196 17.62 -4.96 3.85
CA TRP A 196 17.72 -3.54 3.50
C TRP A 196 18.45 -3.36 2.18
N TYR A 197 17.82 -2.69 1.22
CA TYR A 197 18.30 -2.54 -0.16
C TYR A 197 18.54 -1.06 -0.54
N ALA A 198 18.73 -0.19 0.45
CA ALA A 198 19.09 1.20 0.23
C ALA A 198 20.50 1.52 0.73
N ASP A 199 20.98 2.70 0.39
CA ASP A 199 22.24 3.20 0.91
C ASP A 199 22.15 3.58 2.41
N ARG A 200 23.29 4.01 2.97
CA ARG A 200 23.38 4.51 4.36
C ARG A 200 23.10 6.02 4.48
N LYS A 201 22.55 6.66 3.44
CA LYS A 201 22.26 8.10 3.40
C LYS A 201 20.79 8.41 3.66
N GLN A 202 19.93 7.39 3.71
CA GLN A 202 18.52 7.56 4.08
C GLN A 202 18.41 8.24 5.47
N ARG A 203 17.34 9.03 5.66
CA ARG A 203 17.07 9.76 6.90
C ARG A 203 15.73 9.36 7.46
N THR A 204 15.51 9.61 8.76
CA THR A 204 14.21 9.39 9.40
C THR A 204 13.17 10.45 9.04
N THR A 205 13.58 11.59 8.48
CA THR A 205 12.68 12.64 8.00
C THR A 205 12.52 12.56 6.48
N TRP A 206 11.28 12.41 6.01
CA TRP A 206 10.93 12.22 4.61
C TRP A 206 10.09 13.40 4.14
N ASN A 207 10.59 14.17 3.18
CA ASN A 207 9.89 15.35 2.66
C ASN A 207 9.13 14.94 1.40
N PHE A 208 7.80 14.88 1.50
CA PHE A 208 6.93 14.61 0.36
C PHE A 208 5.73 15.57 0.40
N ASP A 209 5.37 16.10 -0.75
CA ASP A 209 4.23 16.99 -0.88
C ASP A 209 2.93 16.21 -0.71
N ARG A 210 1.90 16.85 -0.16
CA ARG A 210 0.56 16.24 -0.11
C ARG A 210 -0.02 16.14 -1.53
N PRO A 211 -0.95 15.20 -1.79
CA PRO A 211 -1.69 15.20 -3.05
C PRO A 211 -2.39 16.54 -3.26
N THR A 212 -2.35 17.06 -4.48
CA THR A 212 -2.94 18.37 -4.84
C THR A 212 -4.46 18.31 -4.95
N LYS A 213 -5.02 17.12 -5.24
CA LYS A 213 -6.45 16.83 -5.29
C LYS A 213 -6.74 15.62 -4.40
N SER A 214 -7.72 15.78 -3.51
CA SER A 214 -8.10 14.75 -2.54
C SER A 214 -9.53 14.98 -2.04
N LYS A 215 -10.41 15.56 -2.88
CA LYS A 215 -11.76 15.97 -2.48
C LYS A 215 -12.60 14.76 -2.11
N HIS A 216 -12.48 13.69 -2.88
CA HIS A 216 -13.23 12.45 -2.75
C HIS A 216 -12.45 11.38 -1.95
N HIS A 217 -11.13 11.49 -1.89
CA HIS A 217 -10.25 10.58 -1.15
C HIS A 217 -9.35 11.36 -0.17
N PRO A 218 -9.89 11.79 0.98
CA PRO A 218 -9.27 12.80 1.84
C PRO A 218 -8.00 12.35 2.57
N THR A 219 -7.77 11.04 2.67
CA THR A 219 -6.61 10.44 3.34
C THR A 219 -5.64 9.77 2.38
N MET A 220 -5.74 10.07 1.08
CA MET A 220 -4.84 9.51 0.08
C MET A 220 -3.39 9.89 0.37
N LYS A 221 -2.50 8.88 0.42
CA LYS A 221 -1.06 9.09 0.51
C LYS A 221 -0.47 9.40 -0.88
N PRO A 222 0.55 10.26 -0.99
CA PRO A 222 1.31 10.44 -2.23
C PRO A 222 1.91 9.11 -2.71
N VAL A 223 1.90 8.87 -4.01
CA VAL A 223 2.47 7.66 -4.62
C VAL A 223 3.97 7.60 -4.36
N ALA A 224 4.68 8.72 -4.48
CA ALA A 224 6.11 8.81 -4.23
C ALA A 224 6.47 8.50 -2.76
N LEU A 225 5.61 8.89 -1.82
CA LEU A 225 5.79 8.57 -0.40
C LEU A 225 5.69 7.07 -0.15
N CYS A 226 4.74 6.37 -0.78
CA CYS A 226 4.62 4.91 -0.69
C CYS A 226 5.78 4.20 -1.41
N ALA A 227 6.19 4.68 -2.58
CA ALA A 227 7.26 4.08 -3.39
C ALA A 227 8.62 4.11 -2.67
N TYR A 228 8.88 5.14 -1.87
CA TYR A 228 10.17 5.32 -1.19
C TYR A 228 10.57 4.15 -0.26
N PRO A 229 9.78 3.76 0.76
CA PRO A 229 10.06 2.57 1.57
C PRO A 229 9.98 1.26 0.78
N ILE A 230 9.13 1.16 -0.25
CA ILE A 230 9.07 -0.02 -1.13
C ILE A 230 10.43 -0.25 -1.80
N MET A 231 11.00 0.79 -2.41
CA MET A 231 12.30 0.72 -3.08
C MET A 231 13.47 0.51 -2.12
N ASN A 232 13.31 0.88 -0.85
CA ASN A 232 14.35 0.73 0.17
C ASN A 232 14.40 -0.67 0.81
N SER A 233 13.28 -1.39 0.79
CA SER A 233 13.10 -2.60 1.60
C SER A 233 12.47 -3.77 0.84
N SER A 234 12.40 -3.68 -0.50
CA SER A 234 12.00 -4.79 -1.37
C SER A 234 12.74 -4.74 -2.71
N LEU A 235 12.75 -5.87 -3.41
CA LEU A 235 13.28 -6.00 -4.77
C LEU A 235 12.14 -6.02 -5.80
N THR A 236 12.45 -5.83 -7.08
CA THR A 236 11.49 -6.04 -8.19
C THR A 236 10.83 -7.42 -8.08
N ASN A 237 9.54 -7.50 -8.45
CA ASN A 237 8.67 -8.69 -8.32
C ASN A 237 8.41 -9.17 -6.88
N ASN A 238 8.94 -8.52 -5.84
CA ASN A 238 8.51 -8.80 -4.47
C ASN A 238 7.05 -8.44 -4.27
N ILE A 239 6.39 -9.17 -3.36
CA ILE A 239 5.03 -8.91 -2.92
C ILE A 239 5.08 -7.90 -1.77
N VAL A 240 4.44 -6.76 -1.98
CA VAL A 240 4.14 -5.74 -0.97
C VAL A 240 2.69 -5.93 -0.54
N LEU A 241 2.49 -6.08 0.77
CA LEU A 241 1.18 -6.25 1.39
C LEU A 241 0.69 -4.92 1.97
N ASP A 242 -0.51 -4.50 1.57
CA ASP A 242 -1.21 -3.34 2.14
C ASP A 242 -2.63 -3.72 2.60
N PRO A 243 -2.81 -4.03 3.89
CA PRO A 243 -4.11 -4.42 4.43
C PRO A 243 -5.14 -3.30 4.59
N PHE A 244 -4.79 -2.04 4.28
CA PHE A 244 -5.70 -0.91 4.37
C PHE A 244 -5.58 -0.07 3.09
N GLY A 245 -6.06 -0.64 1.99
CA GLY A 245 -5.81 -0.15 0.63
C GLY A 245 -6.29 1.28 0.36
N GLY A 246 -7.39 1.72 0.98
CA GLY A 246 -7.91 3.07 0.83
C GLY A 246 -8.18 3.42 -0.64
N SER A 247 -7.51 4.45 -1.16
CA SER A 247 -7.59 4.82 -2.58
C SER A 247 -6.54 4.13 -3.47
N GLY A 248 -5.74 3.19 -2.94
CA GLY A 248 -4.84 2.34 -3.71
C GLY A 248 -3.45 2.92 -3.99
N SER A 249 -3.00 3.94 -3.26
CA SER A 249 -1.69 4.56 -3.52
C SER A 249 -0.52 3.58 -3.46
N THR A 250 -0.55 2.61 -2.54
CA THR A 250 0.47 1.54 -2.46
C THR A 250 0.46 0.66 -3.70
N LEU A 251 -0.72 0.37 -4.27
CA LEU A 251 -0.85 -0.42 -5.50
C LEU A 251 -0.25 0.32 -6.70
N ILE A 252 -0.55 1.61 -6.85
CA ILE A 252 0.02 2.44 -7.92
C ILE A 252 1.54 2.56 -7.76
N ALA A 253 2.04 2.75 -6.53
CA ALA A 253 3.47 2.75 -6.25
C ALA A 253 4.13 1.42 -6.65
N CYS A 254 3.50 0.28 -6.35
CA CYS A 254 4.01 -1.03 -6.76
C CYS A 254 4.05 -1.21 -8.28
N GLU A 255 2.98 -0.82 -8.99
CA GLU A 255 2.94 -0.89 -10.46
C GLU A 255 4.07 -0.04 -11.08
N GLN A 256 4.27 1.19 -10.61
CA GLN A 256 5.32 2.08 -11.13
C GLN A 256 6.75 1.61 -10.77
N THR A 257 6.91 0.83 -9.70
CA THR A 257 8.21 0.32 -9.23
C THR A 257 8.47 -1.14 -9.61
N GLY A 258 7.57 -1.79 -10.35
CA GLY A 258 7.73 -3.19 -10.75
C GLY A 258 7.54 -4.21 -9.62
N ARG A 259 6.97 -3.82 -8.48
CA ARG A 259 6.58 -4.71 -7.37
C ARG A 259 5.16 -5.22 -7.58
N ILE A 260 4.78 -6.25 -6.82
CA ILE A 260 3.44 -6.82 -6.81
C ILE A 260 2.74 -6.33 -5.55
N CYS A 261 1.49 -5.87 -5.67
CA CYS A 261 0.72 -5.37 -4.54
C CYS A 261 -0.41 -6.34 -4.23
N TYR A 262 -0.44 -6.85 -3.02
CA TYR A 262 -1.57 -7.60 -2.48
C TYR A 262 -2.23 -6.71 -1.43
N THR A 263 -3.47 -6.31 -1.65
CA THR A 263 -4.14 -5.32 -0.81
C THR A 263 -5.53 -5.76 -0.35
N ILE A 264 -5.94 -5.27 0.82
CA ILE A 264 -7.26 -5.49 1.41
C ILE A 264 -7.95 -4.12 1.53
N GLU A 265 -9.21 -4.03 1.13
CA GLU A 265 -10.05 -2.86 1.36
C GLU A 265 -11.43 -3.27 1.89
N LEU A 266 -11.87 -2.66 2.97
CA LEU A 266 -13.11 -3.04 3.66
C LEU A 266 -14.36 -2.43 3.01
N ASP A 267 -14.30 -1.20 2.52
CA ASP A 267 -15.42 -0.54 1.87
C ASP A 267 -15.47 -0.89 0.38
N GLU A 268 -16.57 -1.53 -0.02
CA GLU A 268 -16.83 -1.97 -1.39
C GLU A 268 -16.67 -0.84 -2.42
N ARG A 269 -17.00 0.39 -2.06
CA ARG A 269 -16.86 1.55 -2.96
C ARG A 269 -15.39 1.95 -3.14
N TYR A 270 -14.58 1.82 -2.10
CA TYR A 270 -13.14 2.06 -2.18
C TYR A 270 -12.43 0.93 -2.94
N ALA A 271 -12.89 -0.31 -2.79
CA ALA A 271 -12.39 -1.42 -3.62
C ALA A 271 -12.59 -1.13 -5.12
N ASP A 272 -13.79 -0.67 -5.54
CA ASP A 272 -14.04 -0.26 -6.92
C ASP A 272 -13.16 0.92 -7.37
N VAL A 273 -12.91 1.88 -6.49
CA VAL A 273 -11.98 3.00 -6.74
C VAL A 273 -10.58 2.50 -7.05
N ILE A 274 -10.04 1.56 -6.27
CA ILE A 274 -8.71 0.99 -6.50
C ILE A 274 -8.65 0.32 -7.88
N VAL A 275 -9.68 -0.45 -8.25
CA VAL A 275 -9.76 -1.11 -9.57
C VAL A 275 -9.73 -0.09 -10.71
N LYS A 276 -10.55 0.97 -10.61
CA LYS A 276 -10.61 2.03 -11.62
C LYS A 276 -9.28 2.77 -11.74
N ARG A 277 -8.69 3.17 -10.61
CA ARG A 277 -7.41 3.87 -10.57
C ARG A 277 -6.28 3.04 -11.19
N TYR A 278 -6.28 1.73 -10.96
CA TYR A 278 -5.34 0.82 -11.62
C TYR A 278 -5.56 0.77 -13.15
N ILE A 279 -6.81 0.65 -13.61
CA ILE A 279 -7.12 0.63 -15.05
C ILE A 279 -6.65 1.92 -15.74
N GLU A 280 -6.86 3.08 -15.11
CA GLU A 280 -6.40 4.36 -15.62
C GLU A 280 -4.87 4.43 -15.68
N GLN A 281 -4.18 4.03 -14.60
CA GLN A 281 -2.72 3.96 -14.56
C GLN A 281 -2.16 3.02 -15.64
N LYS A 282 -2.82 1.89 -15.90
CA LYS A 282 -2.38 0.91 -16.91
C LYS A 282 -2.76 1.32 -18.34
N GLY A 283 -3.83 2.10 -18.49
CA GLY A 283 -4.44 2.44 -19.78
C GLY A 283 -5.23 1.30 -20.42
N SER A 284 -5.55 0.23 -19.67
CA SER A 284 -6.26 -0.94 -20.18
C SER A 284 -6.90 -1.76 -19.05
N ASP A 285 -8.03 -2.42 -19.34
CA ASP A 285 -8.74 -3.35 -18.46
C ASP A 285 -8.60 -4.82 -18.90
N THR A 286 -7.79 -5.10 -19.91
CA THR A 286 -7.66 -6.44 -20.55
C THR A 286 -7.25 -7.54 -19.57
N ASP A 287 -6.37 -7.22 -18.62
CA ASP A 287 -5.90 -8.15 -17.58
C ASP A 287 -6.60 -7.94 -16.23
N VAL A 288 -7.81 -7.37 -16.24
CA VAL A 288 -8.60 -7.10 -15.03
C VAL A 288 -9.75 -8.08 -14.92
N PHE A 289 -9.78 -8.84 -13.83
CA PHE A 289 -10.81 -9.85 -13.58
C PHE A 289 -11.35 -9.79 -12.16
N LEU A 290 -12.66 -9.99 -12.03
CA LEU A 290 -13.33 -10.24 -10.76
C LEU A 290 -13.40 -11.75 -10.53
N MET A 291 -12.90 -12.20 -9.39
CA MET A 291 -13.12 -13.52 -8.83
C MET A 291 -14.20 -13.41 -7.76
N ARG A 292 -15.36 -14.03 -8.02
CA ARG A 292 -16.45 -14.17 -7.05
C ARG A 292 -16.78 -15.65 -6.92
N ASP A 293 -16.64 -16.17 -5.71
CA ASP A 293 -16.69 -17.60 -5.41
C ASP A 293 -15.68 -18.40 -6.24
N THR A 294 -16.14 -19.11 -7.28
CA THR A 294 -15.30 -19.89 -8.21
C THR A 294 -15.31 -19.32 -9.62
N GLN A 295 -16.07 -18.26 -9.87
CA GLN A 295 -16.23 -17.67 -11.19
C GLN A 295 -15.22 -16.54 -11.40
N LYS A 296 -14.54 -16.58 -12.54
CA LYS A 296 -13.67 -15.52 -13.05
C LYS A 296 -14.42 -14.76 -14.16
N THR A 297 -14.61 -13.45 -13.97
CA THR A 297 -15.32 -12.59 -14.92
C THR A 297 -14.43 -11.42 -15.33
N ALA A 298 -14.30 -11.14 -16.61
CA ALA A 298 -13.55 -9.98 -17.10
C ALA A 298 -14.24 -8.67 -16.69
N TYR A 299 -13.45 -7.62 -16.37
CA TYR A 299 -13.97 -6.33 -15.92
C TYR A 299 -15.05 -5.76 -16.84
N ILE A 300 -14.82 -5.85 -18.16
CA ILE A 300 -15.76 -5.34 -19.18
C ILE A 300 -17.15 -5.99 -19.08
N ASP A 301 -17.23 -7.26 -18.70
CA ASP A 301 -18.49 -7.99 -18.58
C ASP A 301 -19.15 -7.72 -17.23
N VAL A 302 -18.34 -7.48 -16.19
CA VAL A 302 -18.87 -7.01 -14.91
C VAL A 302 -19.55 -5.64 -15.08
N LYS A 303 -18.91 -4.70 -15.78
CA LYS A 303 -19.46 -3.35 -16.01
C LYS A 303 -20.79 -3.39 -16.75
N LYS A 304 -20.92 -4.18 -17.81
CA LYS A 304 -22.18 -4.37 -18.57
C LYS A 304 -23.34 -4.95 -17.74
N SER A 305 -23.05 -5.63 -16.64
CA SER A 305 -24.08 -6.24 -15.78
C SER A 305 -24.66 -5.27 -14.73
N VAL A 306 -24.05 -4.09 -14.58
CA VAL A 306 -24.40 -3.08 -13.57
C VAL A 306 -24.97 -1.80 -14.20
N GLU A 307 -24.72 -1.58 -15.49
CA GLU A 307 -25.39 -0.56 -16.34
C GLU A 307 -26.77 -1.02 -16.81
#